data_AF-A0A4S2HE17-F1
#
_entry.id   AF-A0A4S2HE17-F1
#
_cell.length_a   1.000
_cell.length_b   1.000
_cell.length_c   1.000
_cell.angle_alpha   90.00
_cell.angle_beta   90.00
_cell.angle_gamma   90.00
#
_symmetry.space_group_name_H-M   'P 1'
#
loop_
_entity.id
_entity.type
_entity.pdbx_description
1 polymer ?
#
loop_
_entity_poly.entity_id
_entity_poly.type
_entity_poly.pdbx_seq_one_letter_code
_entity_poly.pdbx_strand_id
1 'polypeptide(L)'
;MNLKTAFLPVYRADADDYWLGLGVIALIDALRITLAGPGAGLLTFLIIVFFFIALHINRLRDAGRPGALAMIAAAVALAAKGIVALIAMAVSLTPLLFEYFESQGINTEDPQALQEASQDPALMQGFQTYLENQGPEFALQLAGAGAWPSLFGFWIAALLMGLWYARMGRRA
;
A
#
# COMPACT_ATOMS: atom_id res chain seq x y z
N MET A 1 -24.54 -17.58 0.72
CA MET A 1 -23.88 -16.26 0.80
C MET A 1 -23.97 -15.76 2.23
N ASN A 2 -22.84 -15.71 2.95
CA ASN A 2 -22.85 -15.33 4.35
C ASN A 2 -21.72 -14.34 4.66
N LEU A 3 -22.02 -13.03 4.64
CA LEU A 3 -21.03 -11.98 4.94
C LEU A 3 -20.33 -12.15 6.30
N LYS A 4 -20.91 -12.92 7.23
CA LYS A 4 -20.24 -13.25 8.51
C LYS A 4 -18.91 -13.98 8.28
N THR A 5 -18.74 -14.69 7.17
CA THR A 5 -17.47 -15.35 6.80
C THR A 5 -16.38 -14.35 6.44
N ALA A 6 -16.73 -13.12 6.03
CA ALA A 6 -15.77 -12.06 5.76
C ALA A 6 -15.29 -11.33 7.03
N PHE A 7 -16.11 -11.29 8.08
CA PHE A 7 -15.88 -10.44 9.24
C PHE A 7 -15.59 -11.19 10.56
N LEU A 8 -15.81 -12.51 10.62
CA LEU A 8 -15.62 -13.29 11.85
C LEU A 8 -14.69 -14.49 11.61
N PRO A 9 -13.53 -14.60 12.31
CA PRO A 9 -12.50 -15.60 12.04
C PRO A 9 -12.82 -17.03 12.50
N VAL A 10 -14.10 -17.38 12.64
CA VAL A 10 -14.58 -18.69 13.16
C VAL A 10 -15.25 -19.53 12.07
N TYR A 11 -15.61 -18.91 10.95
CA TYR A 11 -16.36 -19.59 9.88
C TYR A 11 -15.44 -20.26 8.85
N ARG A 12 -16.05 -21.03 7.96
CA ARG A 12 -15.43 -21.53 6.73
C ARG A 12 -15.90 -20.64 5.59
N ALA A 13 -14.96 -20.17 4.77
CA ALA A 13 -15.27 -19.42 3.56
C ALA A 13 -14.96 -20.31 2.35
N ASP A 14 -15.99 -20.66 1.58
CA ASP A 14 -15.77 -21.27 0.27
C ASP A 14 -15.19 -20.23 -0.72
N ALA A 15 -14.90 -20.64 -1.94
CA ALA A 15 -14.23 -19.76 -2.91
C ALA A 15 -15.06 -18.50 -3.24
N ASP A 16 -16.39 -18.63 -3.32
CA ASP A 16 -17.29 -17.54 -3.70
C ASP A 16 -17.45 -16.54 -2.54
N ASP A 17 -17.69 -17.04 -1.33
CA ASP A 17 -17.73 -16.21 -0.12
C ASP A 17 -16.37 -15.52 0.13
N TYR A 18 -15.26 -16.18 -0.23
CA TYR A 18 -13.92 -15.60 -0.14
C TYR A 18 -13.71 -14.42 -1.09
N TRP A 19 -14.04 -14.57 -2.38
CA TRP A 19 -13.92 -13.47 -3.34
C TRP A 19 -14.84 -12.30 -3.01
N LEU A 20 -16.06 -12.59 -2.58
CA LEU A 20 -16.99 -11.57 -2.13
C LEU A 20 -16.43 -10.82 -0.92
N GLY A 21 -15.91 -11.54 0.08
CA GLY A 21 -15.27 -10.95 1.25
C GLY A 21 -14.11 -10.04 0.88
N LEU A 22 -13.23 -10.47 -0.04
CA LEU A 22 -12.13 -9.64 -0.52
C LEU A 22 -12.64 -8.36 -1.20
N GLY A 23 -13.64 -8.47 -2.07
CA GLY A 23 -14.24 -7.31 -2.75
C GLY A 23 -14.87 -6.32 -1.78
N VAL A 24 -15.60 -6.80 -0.76
CA VAL A 24 -16.20 -5.93 0.27
C VAL A 24 -15.13 -5.24 1.11
N ILE A 25 -14.08 -5.96 1.53
CA ILE A 25 -13.00 -5.35 2.31
C ILE A 25 -12.24 -4.31 1.46
N ALA A 26 -12.02 -4.59 0.17
CA ALA A 26 -11.40 -3.64 -0.77
C ALA A 26 -12.23 -2.37 -0.94
N LEU A 27 -13.56 -2.51 -1.07
CA LEU A 27 -14.46 -1.38 -1.15
C LEU A 27 -14.42 -0.53 0.13
N ILE A 28 -14.44 -1.17 1.31
CA ILE A 28 -14.34 -0.46 2.60
C ILE A 28 -13.01 0.29 2.69
N ASP A 29 -11.89 -0.31 2.26
CA ASP A 29 -10.58 0.35 2.29
C ASP A 29 -10.49 1.54 1.31
N ALA A 30 -11.09 1.42 0.12
CA ALA A 30 -11.19 2.54 -0.82
C ALA A 30 -12.04 3.70 -0.25
N LEU A 31 -13.19 3.38 0.37
CA LEU A 31 -14.01 4.37 1.06
C LEU A 31 -13.28 5.02 2.24
N ARG A 32 -12.52 4.24 3.01
CA ARG A 32 -11.69 4.72 4.12
C ARG A 32 -10.73 5.82 3.66
N ILE A 33 -10.01 5.61 2.56
CA ILE A 33 -9.08 6.62 2.01
C ILE A 33 -9.83 7.83 1.48
N THR A 34 -10.96 7.61 0.79
CA THR A 34 -11.75 8.69 0.18
C THR A 34 -12.39 9.60 1.24
N LEU A 35 -12.89 9.03 2.34
CA LEU A 35 -13.68 9.77 3.33
C LEU A 35 -12.84 10.36 4.47
N ALA A 36 -11.78 9.67 4.91
CA ALA A 36 -10.95 10.12 6.02
C ALA A 36 -9.62 10.76 5.55
N GLY A 37 -9.38 10.81 4.23
CA GLY A 37 -8.21 11.43 3.63
C GLY A 37 -6.88 10.71 3.97
N PRO A 38 -5.73 11.34 3.67
CA PRO A 38 -4.41 10.81 4.06
C PRO A 38 -4.25 10.60 5.58
N GLY A 39 -5.02 11.35 6.36
CA GLY A 39 -5.11 11.25 7.83
C GLY A 39 -5.99 10.10 8.33
N ALA A 40 -6.61 9.31 7.43
CA ALA A 40 -7.26 8.03 7.74
C ALA A 40 -6.21 7.07 8.31
N GLY A 41 -5.90 7.27 9.59
CA GLY A 41 -4.64 6.84 10.16
C GLY A 41 -4.45 5.34 10.17
N LEU A 42 -3.23 4.95 10.51
CA LEU A 42 -2.77 3.57 10.69
C LEU A 42 -3.82 2.69 11.38
N LEU A 43 -4.52 3.19 12.41
CA LEU A 43 -5.56 2.46 13.14
C LEU A 43 -6.69 1.95 12.24
N THR A 44 -7.22 2.80 11.35
CA THR A 44 -8.31 2.40 10.43
C THR A 44 -7.83 1.38 9.42
N PHE A 45 -6.57 1.47 8.98
CA PHE A 45 -5.96 0.49 8.11
C PHE A 45 -5.70 -0.84 8.82
N LEU A 46 -5.32 -0.84 10.11
CA LEU A 46 -5.15 -2.06 10.89
C LEU A 46 -6.47 -2.85 11.00
N ILE A 47 -7.62 -2.18 11.03
CA ILE A 47 -8.93 -2.84 10.96
C ILE A 47 -9.12 -3.55 9.61
N ILE A 48 -8.71 -2.94 8.49
CA ILE A 48 -8.73 -3.58 7.17
C ILE A 48 -7.82 -4.82 7.16
N VAL A 49 -6.60 -4.70 7.68
CA VAL A 49 -5.64 -5.80 7.77
C VAL A 49 -6.20 -6.93 8.64
N PHE A 50 -6.87 -6.62 9.74
CA PHE A 50 -7.53 -7.62 10.58
C PHE A 50 -8.57 -8.42 9.80
N PHE A 51 -9.51 -7.76 9.10
CA PHE A 51 -10.52 -8.45 8.31
C PHE A 51 -9.92 -9.24 7.15
N PHE A 52 -8.90 -8.68 6.50
CA PHE A 52 -8.14 -9.35 5.46
C PHE A 52 -7.53 -10.66 5.97
N ILE A 53 -6.86 -10.64 7.12
CA ILE A 53 -6.28 -11.83 7.74
C ILE A 53 -7.37 -12.82 8.16
N ALA A 54 -8.44 -12.35 8.81
CA ALA A 54 -9.55 -13.18 9.27
C ALA A 54 -10.20 -13.95 8.10
N LEU A 55 -10.39 -13.29 6.96
CA LEU A 55 -10.93 -13.91 5.75
C LEU A 55 -10.01 -14.99 5.19
N HIS A 56 -8.69 -14.75 5.15
CA HIS A 56 -7.71 -15.76 4.73
C HIS A 56 -7.68 -16.96 5.67
N ILE A 57 -7.79 -16.74 6.98
CA ILE A 57 -7.90 -17.81 7.98
C ILE A 57 -9.16 -18.65 7.71
N ASN A 58 -10.30 -18.02 7.44
CA ASN A 58 -11.54 -18.73 7.16
C ASN A 58 -11.47 -19.56 5.87
N ARG A 59 -10.78 -19.04 4.85
CA ARG A 59 -10.52 -19.78 3.60
C ARG A 59 -9.59 -20.97 3.81
N LEU A 60 -8.51 -20.79 4.57
CA LEU A 60 -7.60 -21.86 4.95
C LEU A 60 -8.30 -22.94 5.78
N ARG A 61 -9.19 -22.54 6.70
CA ARG A 61 -9.98 -23.47 7.51
C ARG A 61 -10.89 -24.33 6.64
N ASP A 62 -11.54 -23.74 5.63
CA ASP A 62 -12.34 -24.48 4.64
C ASP A 62 -11.50 -25.49 3.85
N ALA A 63 -10.27 -25.11 3.49
CA ALA A 63 -9.30 -25.98 2.83
C ALA A 63 -8.58 -26.98 3.78
N GLY A 64 -8.89 -26.98 5.08
CA GLY A 64 -8.22 -27.85 6.07
C GLY A 64 -6.74 -27.53 6.31
N ARG A 65 -6.31 -26.29 6.04
CA ARG A 65 -4.92 -25.84 6.17
C ARG A 65 -4.70 -25.02 7.47
N PRO A 66 -3.45 -24.91 7.96
CA PRO A 66 -3.14 -24.10 9.12
C PRO A 66 -3.45 -22.61 8.89
N GLY A 67 -4.19 -21.99 9.80
CA GLY A 67 -4.55 -20.56 9.70
C GLY A 67 -3.36 -19.61 9.71
N ALA A 68 -2.24 -20.00 10.30
CA ALA A 68 -1.00 -19.22 10.35
C ALA A 68 -0.47 -18.85 8.94
N LEU A 69 -0.81 -19.61 7.90
CA LEU A 69 -0.44 -19.30 6.52
C LEU A 69 -1.03 -17.98 6.04
N ALA A 70 -2.14 -17.50 6.62
CA ALA A 70 -2.73 -16.20 6.31
C ALA A 70 -1.75 -15.03 6.53
N MET A 71 -0.78 -15.20 7.45
CA MET A 71 0.25 -14.20 7.69
C MET A 71 1.16 -13.98 6.48
N ILE A 72 1.33 -15.00 5.62
CA ILE A 72 2.10 -14.86 4.37
C ILE A 72 1.37 -13.88 3.43
N ALA A 73 0.05 -14.03 3.28
CA ALA A 73 -0.73 -13.12 2.45
C ALA A 73 -0.67 -11.68 2.98
N ALA A 74 -0.78 -11.51 4.30
CA ALA A 74 -0.67 -10.19 4.92
C ALA A 74 0.73 -9.58 4.75
N ALA A 75 1.80 -10.35 4.98
CA ALA A 75 3.16 -9.88 4.82
C ALA A 75 3.46 -9.44 3.38
N VAL A 76 3.04 -10.23 2.39
CA VAL A 76 3.22 -9.90 0.96
C VAL A 76 2.45 -8.64 0.58
N ALA A 77 1.18 -8.53 1.00
CA ALA A 77 0.36 -7.36 0.67
C ALA A 77 0.87 -6.09 1.36
N LEU A 78 1.32 -6.18 2.62
CA LEU A 78 1.92 -5.05 3.35
C LEU A 78 3.27 -4.62 2.76
N ALA A 79 4.11 -5.58 2.33
CA ALA A 79 5.36 -5.27 1.65
C ALA A 79 5.10 -4.54 0.33
N ALA A 80 4.17 -5.04 -0.48
CA ALA A 80 3.77 -4.38 -1.73
C ALA A 80 3.20 -2.97 -1.47
N LYS A 81 2.38 -2.81 -0.44
CA LYS A 81 1.89 -1.50 0.00
C LYS A 81 3.03 -0.54 0.31
N GLY A 82 4.00 -0.97 1.12
CA GLY A 82 5.14 -0.15 1.53
C GLY A 82 6.01 0.25 0.34
N ILE A 83 6.36 -0.70 -0.53
CA ILE A 83 7.18 -0.44 -1.73
C ILE A 83 6.49 0.58 -2.64
N VAL A 84 5.21 0.38 -2.96
CA VAL A 84 4.48 1.30 -3.84
C VAL A 84 4.27 2.67 -3.19
N ALA A 85 4.07 2.73 -1.87
CA ALA A 85 4.02 4.00 -1.14
C ALA A 85 5.33 4.79 -1.31
N LEU A 86 6.48 4.13 -1.09
CA LEU A 86 7.80 4.76 -1.18
C LEU A 86 8.10 5.23 -2.61
N ILE A 87 7.77 4.41 -3.62
CA ILE A 87 7.93 4.80 -5.03
C ILE A 87 7.09 6.04 -5.34
N ALA A 88 5.81 6.05 -4.94
CA ALA A 88 4.93 7.18 -5.20
C ALA A 88 5.40 8.46 -4.49
N MET A 89 5.85 8.35 -3.25
CA MET A 89 6.45 9.47 -2.51
C MET A 89 7.69 9.99 -3.25
N ALA A 90 8.60 9.11 -3.66
CA ALA A 90 9.81 9.50 -4.40
C ALA A 90 9.48 10.20 -5.73
N VAL A 91 8.51 9.69 -6.49
CA VAL A 91 8.03 10.30 -7.74
C VAL A 91 7.43 11.68 -7.48
N SER A 92 6.71 11.86 -6.37
CA SER A 92 6.13 13.16 -6.02
C SER A 92 7.16 14.21 -5.61
N LEU A 93 8.39 13.79 -5.22
CA LEU A 93 9.50 14.68 -4.91
C LEU A 93 10.24 15.15 -6.17
N THR A 94 10.09 14.46 -7.31
CA THR A 94 10.84 14.78 -8.53
C THR A 94 10.64 16.22 -9.02
N PRO A 95 9.42 16.80 -9.03
CA PRO A 95 9.24 18.20 -9.40
C PRO A 95 9.99 19.17 -8.49
N LEU A 96 10.02 18.91 -7.17
CA LEU A 96 10.71 19.75 -6.20
C LEU A 96 12.24 19.65 -6.34
N LEU A 97 12.73 18.47 -6.72
CA LEU A 97 14.15 18.30 -7.02
C LEU A 97 14.56 19.15 -8.24
N PHE A 98 13.73 19.18 -9.28
CA PHE A 98 13.98 20.01 -10.46
C PHE A 98 13.91 21.50 -10.13
N GLU A 99 12.91 21.94 -9.37
CA GLU A 99 12.82 23.32 -8.89
C GLU A 99 14.07 23.71 -8.07
N TYR A 100 14.52 22.82 -7.18
CA TYR A 100 15.73 23.05 -6.40
C TYR A 100 16.97 23.16 -7.30
N PHE A 101 17.15 22.26 -8.26
CA PHE A 101 18.28 22.31 -9.19
C PHE A 101 18.27 23.57 -10.06
N GLU A 102 17.11 23.98 -10.58
CA GLU A 102 16.95 25.24 -11.30
C GLU A 102 17.33 26.44 -10.43
N SER A 103 16.96 26.43 -9.14
CA SER A 103 17.35 27.47 -8.18
C SER A 103 18.86 27.56 -7.94
N GLN A 104 19.59 26.46 -8.16
CA GLN A 104 21.06 26.39 -8.09
C GLN A 104 21.73 26.70 -9.44
N GLY A 105 20.95 27.04 -10.48
CA GLY A 105 21.45 27.34 -11.82
C GLY A 105 21.78 26.12 -12.67
N ILE A 106 21.31 24.93 -12.28
CA ILE A 106 21.49 23.69 -13.06
C ILE A 106 20.40 23.63 -14.13
N ASN A 107 20.80 23.35 -15.37
CA ASN A 107 19.86 23.15 -16.46
C ASN A 107 19.19 21.77 -16.36
N THR A 108 17.93 21.72 -15.94
CA THR A 108 17.13 20.50 -15.81
C THR A 108 16.67 19.92 -17.15
N GLU A 109 16.76 20.69 -18.24
CA GLU A 109 16.48 20.21 -19.60
C GLU A 109 17.65 19.44 -20.23
N ASP A 110 18.86 19.58 -19.67
CA ASP A 110 20.05 18.84 -20.10
C ASP A 110 20.19 17.55 -19.28
N PRO A 111 20.00 16.36 -19.89
CA PRO A 111 20.12 15.09 -19.18
C PRO A 111 21.48 14.85 -18.56
N GLN A 112 22.56 15.38 -19.15
CA GLN A 112 23.90 15.23 -18.62
C GLN A 112 24.09 16.07 -17.35
N ALA A 113 23.71 17.36 -17.40
CA ALA A 113 23.77 18.24 -16.25
C ALA A 113 22.92 17.73 -15.08
N LEU A 114 21.72 17.21 -15.38
CA LEU A 114 20.84 16.60 -14.37
C LEU A 114 21.46 15.35 -13.74
N GLN A 115 22.08 14.49 -14.55
CA GLN A 115 22.74 13.28 -14.06
C GLN A 115 23.94 13.63 -13.17
N GLU A 116 24.77 14.60 -13.58
CA GLU A 116 25.91 15.08 -12.79
C GLU A 116 25.44 15.69 -11.46
N ALA A 117 24.40 16.53 -11.47
CA ALA A 117 23.82 17.12 -10.28
C ALA A 117 23.23 16.09 -9.31
N SER A 118 22.56 15.05 -9.82
CA SER A 118 21.98 13.98 -9.00
C SER A 118 23.02 13.11 -8.29
N GLN A 119 24.27 13.11 -8.77
CA GLN A 119 25.38 12.36 -8.18
C GLN A 119 26.21 13.20 -7.21
N ASP A 120 26.02 14.52 -7.18
CA ASP A 120 26.73 15.42 -6.26
C ASP A 120 26.15 15.31 -4.84
N PRO A 121 26.93 14.80 -3.85
CA PRO A 121 26.47 14.67 -2.48
C PRO A 121 26.11 16.02 -1.83
N ALA A 122 26.78 17.11 -2.20
CA ALA A 122 26.54 18.43 -1.63
C ALA A 122 25.19 19.00 -2.07
N LEU A 123 24.87 18.88 -3.36
CA LEU A 123 23.55 19.26 -3.89
C LEU A 123 22.45 18.41 -3.26
N MET A 124 22.69 17.12 -3.06
CA MET A 124 21.68 16.24 -2.47
C MET A 124 21.47 16.51 -0.98
N GLN A 125 22.51 16.87 -0.24
CA GLN A 125 22.38 17.34 1.13
C GLN A 125 21.65 18.68 1.19
N GLY A 126 21.95 19.60 0.27
CA GLY A 126 21.24 20.88 0.15
C GLY A 126 19.75 20.70 -0.16
N PHE A 127 19.40 19.74 -1.02
CA PHE A 127 18.01 19.37 -1.27
C PHE A 127 17.31 18.81 -0.04
N GLN A 128 17.98 18.00 0.78
CA GLN A 128 17.42 17.52 2.05
C GLN A 128 17.09 18.69 2.98
N THR A 129 18.01 19.65 3.13
CA THR A 129 17.75 20.88 3.91
C THR A 129 16.62 21.72 3.30
N TYR A 130 16.53 21.81 1.97
CA TYR A 130 15.41 22.47 1.29
C TYR A 130 14.07 21.81 1.65
N LEU A 131 13.99 20.48 1.67
CA LEU A 131 12.78 19.75 2.08
C LEU A 131 12.43 19.95 3.55
N GLU A 132 13.42 19.98 4.45
CA GLU A 132 13.22 20.25 5.88
C GLU A 132 12.61 21.64 6.12
N ASN A 133 12.93 22.61 5.26
CA ASN A 133 12.42 23.98 5.34
C ASN A 133 10.99 24.15 4.79
N GLN A 134 10.42 23.16 4.10
CA GLN A 134 9.03 23.21 3.61
C GLN A 134 7.98 23.10 4.74
N GLY A 135 8.42 22.78 5.95
CA GLY A 135 7.56 22.73 7.15
C GLY A 135 6.73 21.46 7.30
N PRO A 136 5.92 21.36 8.37
CA PRO A 136 5.24 20.12 8.75
C PRO A 136 4.09 19.72 7.81
N GLU A 137 3.47 20.67 7.10
CA GLU A 137 2.38 20.39 6.15
C GLU A 137 2.88 19.59 4.94
N PHE A 138 4.14 19.81 4.54
CA PHE A 138 4.77 19.07 3.46
C PHE A 138 4.86 17.57 3.73
N ALA A 139 5.16 17.17 4.97
CA ALA A 139 5.19 15.76 5.35
C ALA A 139 3.82 15.09 5.20
N LEU A 140 2.73 15.80 5.50
CA LEU A 140 1.37 15.30 5.31
C LEU A 140 0.99 15.20 3.83
N GLN A 141 1.42 16.18 3.01
CA GLN A 141 1.22 16.15 1.56
C GLN A 141 1.97 14.96 0.93
N LEU A 142 3.23 14.73 1.33
CA LEU A 142 4.03 13.60 0.88
C LEU A 142 3.42 12.26 1.29
N ALA A 143 2.94 12.15 2.54
CA ALA A 143 2.19 10.98 2.99
C ALA A 143 0.92 10.74 2.15
N GLY A 144 0.22 11.82 1.77
CA GLY A 144 -0.93 11.77 0.87
C GLY A 144 -0.60 11.28 -0.54
N ALA A 145 0.55 11.67 -1.10
CA ALA A 145 1.00 11.20 -2.41
C ALA A 145 1.17 9.66 -2.46
N GLY A 146 1.61 9.06 -1.36
CA GLY A 146 1.72 7.60 -1.24
C GLY A 146 0.39 6.87 -0.96
N ALA A 147 -0.66 7.57 -0.53
CA ALA A 147 -1.86 6.93 0.02
C ALA A 147 -2.63 6.07 -1.01
N TRP A 148 -3.01 6.66 -2.15
CA TRP A 148 -3.73 5.96 -3.21
C TRP A 148 -2.87 4.93 -3.95
N PRO A 149 -1.64 5.25 -4.40
CA PRO A 149 -0.78 4.26 -5.04
C PRO A 149 -0.54 3.03 -4.16
N SER A 150 -0.29 3.23 -2.86
CA SER A 150 -0.09 2.12 -1.93
C SER A 150 -1.34 1.24 -1.73
N LEU A 151 -2.55 1.80 -1.87
CA LEU A 151 -3.79 1.03 -1.88
C LEU A 151 -3.77 0.01 -3.04
N PHE A 152 -3.42 0.46 -4.25
CA PHE A 152 -3.30 -0.43 -5.41
C PHE A 152 -2.22 -1.49 -5.19
N GLY A 153 -1.05 -1.11 -4.65
CA GLY A 153 0.01 -2.06 -4.31
C GLY A 153 -0.47 -3.18 -3.39
N PHE A 154 -1.19 -2.83 -2.32
CA PHE A 154 -1.79 -3.79 -1.40
C PHE A 154 -2.77 -4.72 -2.11
N TRP A 155 -3.75 -4.15 -2.84
CA TRP A 155 -4.86 -4.92 -3.40
C TRP A 155 -4.49 -5.76 -4.63
N ILE A 156 -3.51 -5.32 -5.43
CA ILE A 156 -2.94 -6.13 -6.51
C ILE A 156 -2.24 -7.36 -5.92
N ALA A 157 -1.40 -7.18 -4.90
CA ALA A 157 -0.75 -8.29 -4.22
C ALA A 157 -1.77 -9.23 -3.54
N ALA A 158 -2.78 -8.67 -2.88
CA ALA A 158 -3.89 -9.43 -2.29
C ALA A 158 -4.65 -10.24 -3.34
N LEU A 159 -4.92 -9.69 -4.53
CA LEU A 159 -5.60 -10.38 -5.61
C LEU A 159 -4.77 -11.55 -6.15
N LEU A 160 -3.46 -11.34 -6.36
CA LEU A 160 -2.54 -12.39 -6.80
C LEU A 160 -2.47 -13.54 -5.79
N MET A 161 -2.39 -13.22 -4.49
CA MET A 161 -2.48 -14.23 -3.44
C MET A 161 -3.85 -14.89 -3.43
N GLY A 162 -4.92 -14.11 -3.56
CA GLY A 162 -6.30 -14.59 -3.57
C GLY A 162 -6.58 -15.63 -4.65
N LEU A 163 -5.95 -15.51 -5.83
CA LEU A 163 -6.02 -16.53 -6.87
C LEU A 163 -5.48 -17.89 -6.40
N TRP A 164 -4.42 -17.90 -5.60
CA TRP A 164 -3.86 -19.13 -5.02
C TRP A 164 -4.76 -19.70 -3.92
N TYR A 165 -5.24 -18.86 -2.99
CA TYR A 165 -6.12 -19.27 -1.90
C TYR A 165 -7.49 -19.77 -2.39
N ALA A 166 -8.06 -19.14 -3.42
CA ALA A 166 -9.34 -19.55 -3.99
C ALA A 166 -9.28 -20.96 -4.58
N ARG A 167 -8.16 -21.35 -5.19
CA ARG A 167 -7.98 -22.66 -5.85
C ARG A 167 -7.79 -23.86 -4.90
N MET A 168 -7.71 -23.65 -3.59
CA MET A 168 -7.53 -24.76 -2.66
C MET A 168 -8.76 -25.69 -2.63
N GLY A 169 -8.54 -27.01 -2.70
CA GLY A 169 -9.62 -27.98 -2.55
C GLY A 169 -10.27 -27.89 -1.16
N ARG A 170 -11.59 -28.06 -1.09
CA ARG A 170 -12.30 -28.19 0.19
C ARG A 170 -11.83 -29.44 0.93
N ARG A 171 -11.77 -29.36 2.26
CA ARG A 171 -11.53 -30.55 3.08
C ARG A 171 -12.68 -31.55 2.86
N ALA A 172 -12.32 -32.77 2.41
CA ALA A 172 -13.23 -33.90 2.30
C ALA A 172 -13.79 -34.33 3.66
#